data_AF-A0A6J5VPK9-F1
#
_entry.id   AF-A0A6J5VPK9-F1
#
_cell.length_a   1.000
_cell.length_b   1.000
_cell.length_c   1.000
_cell.angle_alpha   90.00
_cell.angle_beta   90.00
_cell.angle_gamma   90.00
#
_symmetry.space_group_name_H-M   'P 1'
#
loop_
_entity.id
_entity.type
_entity.pdbx_description
1 polymer ?
#
loop_
_entity_poly.entity_id
_entity_poly.type
_entity_poly.pdbx_seq_one_letter_code
_entity_poly.pdbx_strand_id
1 'polypeptide(L)'
;MAAAASGVAALPWPNAERATSSFSKSAHSQIRIPHRPFPIQTLRRSAFNPRCEIGAEKPVQTATSRSLRSSALELLKTSSADRYTKERSSVAVIGLNVHTAPVELREKLAIPEAQWSQAIGELCALNHIEEAAVLSTCNRMEIYVVALSQHRGVKEVTEWMSKVSGVPVSELSKHRILLYNEDATQHLFEVAAGLDSLVLGEGQILAQVKHVVKVGQGVPGFDRKISGLFKHAITVGKRVRTETNIASGSVSVSSAAVELALMKLPKPSYATARVLVIGAGKMGKLVIKHLVSKGCREMVIVNRSEERVAALREEFKDVEIIYKPLSDMLGSAAEADVVFTSTASETPLFLKEHVQMLPSVSPELGNRLFIDISVPRNVEPCVSDLETACVYNVDDLKEVVAAHKEDRLRKAMEAQKIITEELSKFEAWKDSLETVPTIKKFRAYAERIRACEVDKCLSKMGDDISKKQQKAIYDLSMGIVNKLLHGPMQHLRCDGSDNRSLSEILENMHALNRMFDLDTDTSVLEEKIRAKVERIQK
;
A
#
# COMPACT_ATOMS: atom_id res chain seq x y z
N MET A 1 55.51 -32.03 -17.33
CA MET A 1 56.24 -32.45 -18.55
C MET A 1 55.48 -31.96 -19.76
N ALA A 2 56.18 -31.26 -20.66
CA ALA A 2 55.84 -30.86 -22.03
C ALA A 2 54.67 -29.87 -22.26
N ALA A 3 55.02 -28.83 -23.03
CA ALA A 3 54.23 -27.68 -23.43
C ALA A 3 53.47 -27.90 -24.75
N ALA A 4 52.46 -27.05 -25.00
CA ALA A 4 52.10 -26.65 -26.36
C ALA A 4 51.53 -25.20 -26.35
N ALA A 5 52.33 -24.28 -26.89
CA ALA A 5 51.93 -22.99 -27.45
C ALA A 5 51.18 -23.24 -28.79
N SER A 6 50.46 -22.35 -29.48
CA SER A 6 50.31 -20.88 -29.55
C SER A 6 49.30 -20.63 -30.70
N GLY A 7 48.63 -19.47 -30.76
CA GLY A 7 48.01 -19.02 -32.03
C GLY A 7 46.86 -18.03 -31.91
N VAL A 8 47.20 -16.74 -31.84
CA VAL A 8 46.29 -15.60 -32.01
C VAL A 8 46.22 -15.25 -33.51
N ALA A 9 45.02 -15.01 -34.05
CA ALA A 9 44.84 -14.19 -35.25
C ALA A 9 43.43 -13.58 -35.27
N ALA A 10 43.39 -12.25 -35.31
CA ALA A 10 42.21 -11.39 -35.42
C ALA A 10 41.64 -11.40 -36.85
N LEU A 11 40.32 -11.24 -36.96
CA LEU A 11 39.61 -10.96 -38.22
C LEU A 11 38.88 -9.60 -38.13
N PRO A 12 38.86 -8.81 -39.21
CA PRO A 12 38.49 -7.40 -39.20
C PRO A 12 36.98 -7.17 -39.43
N TRP A 13 36.49 -6.07 -38.85
CA TRP A 13 35.17 -5.48 -39.13
C TRP A 13 35.18 -4.72 -40.46
N PRO A 14 34.10 -4.77 -41.26
CA PRO A 14 33.96 -3.90 -42.42
C PRO A 14 33.30 -2.55 -42.09
N ASN A 15 33.89 -1.50 -42.65
CA ASN A 15 33.38 -0.12 -42.74
C ASN A 15 32.27 0.01 -43.79
N ALA A 16 31.26 0.83 -43.49
CA ALA A 16 30.50 1.73 -44.39
C ALA A 16 29.32 2.29 -43.56
N GLU A 17 28.88 3.55 -43.59
CA GLU A 17 29.14 4.70 -44.44
C GLU A 17 28.57 5.94 -43.73
N ARG A 18 29.13 7.11 -44.04
CA ARG A 18 28.66 8.43 -43.58
C ARG A 18 27.36 8.80 -44.28
N ALA A 19 26.36 9.22 -43.50
CA ALA A 19 25.31 10.11 -43.97
C ALA A 19 25.22 11.33 -43.05
N THR A 20 25.57 12.48 -43.61
CA THR A 20 25.44 13.81 -43.05
C THR A 20 23.98 14.21 -42.85
N SER A 21 23.61 14.70 -41.67
CA SER A 21 22.53 15.69 -41.57
C SER A 21 22.83 16.69 -40.45
N SER A 22 23.01 17.92 -40.87
CA SER A 22 23.07 19.12 -40.05
C SER A 22 21.69 19.42 -39.49
N PHE A 23 21.56 19.50 -38.17
CA PHE A 23 20.45 20.22 -37.54
C PHE A 23 20.94 21.22 -36.51
N SER A 24 20.32 22.39 -36.61
CA SER A 24 20.67 23.68 -36.08
C SER A 24 20.45 23.80 -34.58
N LYS A 25 21.32 24.59 -33.95
CA LYS A 25 21.10 25.19 -32.63
C LYS A 25 20.02 26.26 -32.73
N SER A 26 18.94 26.13 -31.97
CA SER A 26 18.06 27.24 -31.56
C SER A 26 17.65 26.99 -30.10
N ALA A 27 18.23 27.75 -29.18
CA ALA A 27 17.62 28.94 -28.57
C ALA A 27 16.61 28.57 -27.47
N HIS A 28 17.11 28.59 -26.24
CA HIS A 28 16.31 28.67 -25.01
C HIS A 28 15.38 29.89 -25.07
N SER A 29 14.07 29.66 -25.14
CA SER A 29 13.06 30.68 -24.84
C SER A 29 12.48 30.42 -23.45
N GLN A 30 12.93 31.21 -22.49
CA GLN A 30 12.31 31.38 -21.19
C GLN A 30 10.93 32.02 -21.39
N ILE A 31 9.86 31.28 -21.13
CA ILE A 31 8.51 31.84 -21.03
C ILE A 31 8.32 32.30 -19.58
N ARG A 32 8.48 33.61 -19.36
CA ARG A 32 8.09 34.31 -18.13
C ARG A 32 6.59 34.59 -18.16
N ILE A 33 5.85 34.03 -17.20
CA ILE A 33 4.44 34.38 -16.94
C ILE A 33 4.43 35.59 -15.99
N PRO A 34 3.74 36.70 -16.30
CA PRO A 34 3.71 37.86 -15.41
C PRO A 34 2.65 37.69 -14.31
N HIS A 35 3.09 37.71 -13.05
CA HIS A 35 2.24 37.95 -11.90
C HIS A 35 1.80 39.42 -11.87
N ARG A 36 0.49 39.69 -11.82
CA ARG A 36 -0.07 40.95 -11.31
C ARG A 36 -0.92 40.65 -10.06
N PRO A 37 -0.79 41.43 -8.98
CA PRO A 37 -1.55 41.25 -7.75
C PRO A 37 -2.91 41.95 -7.83
N PHE A 38 -3.96 41.33 -7.30
CA PHE A 38 -5.24 41.99 -7.03
C PHE A 38 -5.31 42.45 -5.57
N PRO A 39 -5.89 43.64 -5.28
CA PRO A 39 -5.83 44.25 -3.97
C PRO A 39 -6.95 43.79 -3.03
N ILE A 40 -6.61 43.72 -1.75
CA ILE A 40 -7.48 43.48 -0.60
C ILE A 40 -8.38 44.71 -0.39
N GLN A 41 -9.71 44.52 -0.40
CA GLN A 41 -10.65 45.50 0.14
C GLN A 41 -11.30 44.97 1.42
N THR A 42 -11.01 45.70 2.49
CA THR A 42 -11.65 45.67 3.80
C THR A 42 -13.10 46.13 3.73
N LEU A 43 -14.03 45.36 4.32
CA LEU A 43 -15.36 45.86 4.68
C LEU A 43 -15.66 45.53 6.15
N ARG A 44 -15.88 46.60 6.92
CA ARG A 44 -16.29 46.62 8.33
C ARG A 44 -17.80 46.33 8.47
N ARG A 45 -18.11 45.58 9.54
CA ARG A 45 -19.27 45.63 10.47
C ARG A 45 -20.68 45.92 9.93
N SER A 46 -21.61 45.02 10.25
CA SER A 46 -22.78 45.40 11.04
C SER A 46 -23.21 44.24 11.94
N ALA A 47 -23.63 44.58 13.15
CA ALA A 47 -23.96 43.69 14.25
C ALA A 47 -25.48 43.50 14.34
N PHE A 48 -25.96 42.32 14.71
CA PHE A 48 -27.22 42.14 15.44
C PHE A 48 -27.17 40.84 16.26
N ASN A 49 -27.20 40.99 17.59
CA ASN A 49 -27.58 39.95 18.54
C ASN A 49 -29.11 39.81 18.56
N PRO A 50 -29.63 38.67 19.07
CA PRO A 50 -30.28 38.78 20.38
C PRO A 50 -29.92 37.67 21.37
N ARG A 51 -29.95 38.07 22.64
CA ARG A 51 -29.91 37.27 23.88
C ARG A 51 -31.24 36.52 24.11
N CYS A 52 -31.19 35.39 24.81
CA CYS A 52 -32.11 34.99 25.91
C CYS A 52 -31.47 33.77 26.61
N GLU A 53 -30.84 33.94 27.77
CA GLU A 53 -31.36 33.84 29.15
C GLU A 53 -31.69 32.43 29.65
N ILE A 54 -31.11 32.13 30.82
CA ILE A 54 -31.06 30.87 31.54
C ILE A 54 -32.15 30.89 32.62
N GLY A 55 -32.90 29.80 32.75
CA GLY A 55 -33.84 29.53 33.86
C GLY A 55 -33.73 28.09 34.35
N ALA A 56 -33.76 27.90 35.67
CA ALA A 56 -33.34 26.72 36.42
C ALA A 56 -34.40 25.58 36.59
N GLU A 57 -33.87 24.35 36.77
CA GLU A 57 -34.29 23.13 37.54
C GLU A 57 -35.78 22.94 37.98
N LYS A 58 -36.47 21.78 38.00
CA LYS A 58 -36.25 20.29 38.02
C LYS A 58 -37.70 19.64 38.03
N PRO A 59 -37.97 18.33 38.22
CA PRO A 59 -37.43 17.07 37.66
C PRO A 59 -38.54 16.04 37.25
N VAL A 60 -38.46 15.30 36.14
CA VAL A 60 -39.22 14.02 35.99
C VAL A 60 -38.50 13.03 35.07
N GLN A 61 -38.48 11.76 35.49
CA GLN A 61 -37.92 10.57 34.86
C GLN A 61 -38.62 10.21 33.53
N THR A 62 -37.89 9.69 32.53
CA THR A 62 -38.09 8.36 31.88
C THR A 62 -37.45 8.28 30.47
N ALA A 63 -36.84 7.12 30.22
CA ALA A 63 -36.73 6.41 28.93
C ALA A 63 -35.97 7.03 27.72
N THR A 64 -34.81 6.41 27.43
CA THR A 64 -34.32 6.01 26.08
C THR A 64 -34.44 7.00 24.91
N SER A 65 -33.36 7.76 24.63
CA SER A 65 -33.15 8.37 23.31
C SER A 65 -31.66 8.34 22.92
N ARG A 66 -31.19 7.22 22.38
CA ARG A 66 -29.81 7.07 21.85
C ARG A 66 -29.74 6.68 20.37
N SER A 67 -30.80 6.94 19.58
CA SER A 67 -30.93 6.42 18.21
C SER A 67 -31.03 7.47 17.08
N LEU A 68 -30.86 8.77 17.31
CA LEU A 68 -31.16 9.78 16.27
C LEU A 68 -29.99 10.69 15.83
N ARG A 69 -28.75 10.41 16.25
CA ARG A 69 -27.58 11.21 15.80
C ARG A 69 -26.86 10.66 14.55
N SER A 70 -27.22 9.47 14.06
CA SER A 70 -26.60 8.86 12.87
C SER A 70 -27.25 9.24 11.54
N SER A 71 -28.47 9.80 11.54
CA SER A 71 -29.26 10.00 10.31
C SER A 71 -28.96 11.31 9.57
N ALA A 72 -28.68 12.41 10.29
CA ALA A 72 -28.47 13.72 9.67
C ALA A 72 -27.13 13.82 8.90
N LEU A 73 -26.13 13.05 9.32
CA LEU A 73 -24.81 13.04 8.71
C LEU A 73 -24.79 12.23 7.40
N GLU A 74 -25.59 11.16 7.30
CA GLU A 74 -25.82 10.44 6.04
C GLU A 74 -26.65 11.25 5.04
N LEU A 75 -27.67 11.96 5.51
CA LEU A 75 -28.49 12.81 4.65
C LEU A 75 -27.68 13.97 4.03
N LEU A 76 -26.70 14.51 4.76
CA LEU A 76 -25.80 15.54 4.25
C LEU A 76 -24.80 15.03 3.19
N LYS A 77 -24.32 13.77 3.31
CA LYS A 77 -23.45 13.14 2.29
C LYS A 77 -24.13 13.05 0.91
N THR A 78 -25.46 12.87 0.88
CA THR A 78 -26.21 12.80 -0.38
C THR A 78 -26.54 14.16 -1.00
N SER A 79 -26.59 15.24 -0.22
CA SER A 79 -27.13 16.54 -0.69
C SER A 79 -26.11 17.43 -1.43
N SER A 80 -24.81 17.19 -1.23
CA SER A 80 -23.72 18.04 -1.73
C SER A 80 -22.91 17.40 -2.86
N ALA A 81 -23.07 16.10 -3.10
CA ALA A 81 -22.32 15.36 -4.10
C ALA A 81 -22.82 15.66 -5.53
N ASP A 82 -24.12 15.61 -5.76
CA ASP A 82 -24.66 15.44 -7.12
C ASP A 82 -24.53 16.64 -8.08
N ARG A 83 -24.21 17.85 -7.61
CA ARG A 83 -24.08 19.01 -8.51
C ARG A 83 -22.66 19.20 -9.09
N TYR A 84 -21.67 18.45 -8.60
CA TYR A 84 -20.28 18.50 -9.10
C TYR A 84 -19.62 17.12 -9.30
N THR A 85 -20.20 16.01 -8.82
CA THR A 85 -19.59 14.67 -8.95
C THR A 85 -19.97 13.99 -10.25
N LYS A 86 -19.35 14.42 -11.34
CA LYS A 86 -19.08 13.55 -12.50
C LYS A 86 -17.59 13.21 -12.59
N GLU A 87 -16.89 13.23 -11.45
CA GLU A 87 -15.53 12.73 -11.34
C GLU A 87 -15.61 11.22 -11.10
N ARG A 88 -15.02 10.44 -12.01
CA ARG A 88 -14.86 8.99 -11.86
C ARG A 88 -13.98 8.73 -10.63
N SER A 89 -14.37 7.77 -9.77
CA SER A 89 -13.51 7.35 -8.66
C SER A 89 -12.14 6.94 -9.20
N SER A 90 -11.08 7.52 -8.65
CA SER A 90 -9.70 7.27 -9.06
C SER A 90 -8.96 6.47 -7.99
N VAL A 91 -8.11 5.55 -8.41
CA VAL A 91 -7.13 4.94 -7.50
C VAL A 91 -5.98 5.91 -7.31
N ALA A 92 -5.50 6.11 -6.10
CA ALA A 92 -4.31 6.89 -5.81
C ALA A 92 -3.43 6.18 -4.80
N VAL A 93 -2.12 6.32 -4.95
CA VAL A 93 -1.15 5.98 -3.90
C VAL A 93 -0.53 7.26 -3.38
N ILE A 94 -0.58 7.42 -2.06
CA ILE A 94 -0.03 8.55 -1.33
C ILE A 94 0.90 8.00 -0.26
N GLY A 95 2.17 8.41 -0.27
CA GLY A 95 3.11 7.84 0.67
C GLY A 95 4.48 8.47 0.67
N LEU A 96 5.38 7.85 1.42
CA LEU A 96 6.81 8.12 1.46
C LEU A 96 7.56 6.82 1.17
N ASN A 97 8.67 6.90 0.44
CA ASN A 97 9.58 5.78 0.29
C ASN A 97 11.03 6.21 0.57
N VAL A 98 11.91 5.22 0.60
CA VAL A 98 13.36 5.36 0.84
C VAL A 98 14.09 6.24 -0.19
N HIS A 99 13.50 6.47 -1.36
CA HIS A 99 14.08 7.32 -2.41
C HIS A 99 13.77 8.80 -2.17
N THR A 100 12.60 9.12 -1.61
CA THR A 100 12.16 10.50 -1.41
C THR A 100 12.30 10.98 0.03
N ALA A 101 12.21 10.09 1.02
CA ALA A 101 12.16 10.44 2.44
C ALA A 101 13.22 9.68 3.26
N PRO A 102 13.91 10.36 4.19
CA PRO A 102 14.85 9.70 5.07
C PRO A 102 14.12 8.94 6.20
N VAL A 103 14.80 8.01 6.85
CA VAL A 103 14.20 7.13 7.87
C VAL A 103 13.57 7.87 9.05
N GLU A 104 14.10 9.04 9.46
CA GLU A 104 13.57 9.89 10.55
C GLU A 104 12.12 10.32 10.28
N LEU A 105 11.79 10.53 9.00
CA LEU A 105 10.45 10.94 8.59
C LEU A 105 9.53 9.73 8.43
N ARG A 106 10.07 8.64 7.88
CA ARG A 106 9.31 7.41 7.58
C ARG A 106 8.90 6.68 8.86
N GLU A 107 9.75 6.65 9.88
CA GLU A 107 9.43 5.98 11.15
C GLU A 107 8.25 6.62 11.89
N LYS A 108 8.08 7.94 11.79
CA LYS A 108 6.93 8.67 12.37
C LYS A 108 5.59 8.32 11.71
N LEU A 109 5.65 7.78 10.49
CA LEU A 109 4.49 7.34 9.72
C LEU A 109 4.34 5.81 9.74
N ALA A 110 5.24 5.07 10.40
CA ALA A 110 5.15 3.62 10.47
C ALA A 110 3.88 3.23 11.24
N ILE A 111 3.04 2.39 10.63
CA ILE A 111 1.80 1.92 11.25
C ILE A 111 1.95 0.42 11.55
N PRO A 112 1.96 0.01 12.83
CA PRO A 112 2.01 -1.39 13.22
C PRO A 112 0.85 -2.18 12.64
N GLU A 113 1.08 -3.47 12.34
CA GLU A 113 0.06 -4.35 11.73
C GLU A 113 -1.25 -4.39 12.52
N ALA A 114 -1.18 -4.31 13.85
CA ALA A 114 -2.34 -4.31 14.73
C ALA A 114 -3.26 -3.10 14.53
N GLN A 115 -2.75 -2.00 13.96
CA GLN A 115 -3.48 -0.75 13.76
C GLN A 115 -3.99 -0.59 12.32
N TRP A 116 -3.67 -1.51 11.40
CA TRP A 116 -4.08 -1.38 9.99
C TRP A 116 -5.59 -1.32 9.82
N SER A 117 -6.35 -2.16 10.53
CA SER A 117 -7.82 -2.15 10.44
C SER A 117 -8.42 -0.82 10.93
N GLN A 118 -7.86 -0.25 11.99
CA GLN A 118 -8.27 1.06 12.50
C GLN A 118 -7.92 2.17 11.48
N ALA A 119 -6.70 2.16 10.96
CA ALA A 119 -6.25 3.14 9.97
C ALA A 119 -7.13 3.12 8.71
N ILE A 120 -7.49 1.94 8.20
CA ILE A 120 -8.42 1.80 7.07
C ILE A 120 -9.79 2.38 7.41
N GLY A 121 -10.32 2.08 8.61
CA GLY A 121 -11.60 2.63 9.06
C GLY A 121 -11.61 4.16 9.17
N GLU A 122 -10.53 4.76 9.67
CA GLU A 122 -10.36 6.21 9.75
C GLU A 122 -10.24 6.86 8.36
N LEU A 123 -9.49 6.24 7.45
CA LEU A 123 -9.33 6.72 6.08
C LEU A 123 -10.65 6.68 5.31
N CYS A 124 -11.41 5.58 5.41
CA CYS A 124 -12.73 5.46 4.78
C CYS A 124 -13.82 6.31 5.46
N ALA A 125 -13.56 6.87 6.65
CA ALA A 125 -14.47 7.84 7.27
C ALA A 125 -14.35 9.24 6.65
N LEU A 126 -13.29 9.52 5.89
CA LEU A 126 -13.09 10.76 5.14
C LEU A 126 -14.14 10.90 4.04
N ASN A 127 -14.47 12.14 3.66
CA ASN A 127 -15.61 12.39 2.78
C ASN A 127 -15.39 11.88 1.35
N HIS A 128 -14.14 11.91 0.88
CA HIS A 128 -13.82 11.62 -0.51
C HIS A 128 -13.13 10.26 -0.70
N ILE A 129 -13.08 9.40 0.31
CA ILE A 129 -12.37 8.11 0.27
C ILE A 129 -13.40 6.96 0.42
N GLU A 130 -13.48 6.09 -0.59
CA GLU A 130 -14.37 4.92 -0.58
C GLU A 130 -13.67 3.70 0.02
N GLU A 131 -12.45 3.43 -0.43
CA GLU A 131 -11.66 2.27 -0.07
C GLU A 131 -10.23 2.68 0.29
N ALA A 132 -9.58 1.93 1.19
CA ALA A 132 -8.21 2.20 1.61
C ALA A 132 -7.42 0.92 1.93
N ALA A 133 -6.10 0.98 1.73
CA ALA A 133 -5.14 0.00 2.22
C ALA A 133 -3.85 0.68 2.67
N VAL A 134 -3.21 0.10 3.67
CA VAL A 134 -1.94 0.56 4.23
C VAL A 134 -0.86 -0.47 3.92
N LEU A 135 0.23 -0.02 3.29
CA LEU A 135 1.45 -0.79 3.08
C LEU A 135 2.59 -0.11 3.84
N SER A 136 2.87 -0.61 5.04
CA SER A 136 3.93 -0.11 5.92
C SER A 136 5.08 -1.10 6.00
N THR A 137 6.29 -0.67 5.64
CA THR A 137 7.52 -1.47 5.63
C THR A 137 8.71 -0.62 6.10
N CYS A 138 9.89 -1.24 6.24
CA CYS A 138 11.10 -0.50 6.59
C CYS A 138 11.59 0.48 5.50
N ASN A 139 11.09 0.38 4.27
CA ASN A 139 11.51 1.21 3.14
C ASN A 139 10.40 2.11 2.60
N ARG A 140 9.14 1.87 2.98
CA ARG A 140 8.00 2.65 2.48
C ARG A 140 6.85 2.68 3.47
N MET A 141 6.12 3.77 3.43
CA MET A 141 4.80 3.89 4.03
C MET A 141 3.87 4.47 2.97
N GLU A 142 3.00 3.61 2.44
CA GLU A 142 2.12 3.93 1.32
C GLU A 142 0.67 3.64 1.68
N ILE A 143 -0.19 4.57 1.29
CA ILE A 143 -1.63 4.47 1.45
C ILE A 143 -2.24 4.43 0.07
N TYR A 144 -2.89 3.33 -0.25
CA TYR A 144 -3.63 3.16 -1.49
C TYR A 144 -5.10 3.46 -1.21
N VAL A 145 -5.70 4.37 -1.97
CA VAL A 145 -7.08 4.78 -1.78
C VAL A 145 -7.86 4.78 -3.07
N VAL A 146 -9.17 4.60 -2.96
CA VAL A 146 -10.13 4.96 -4.02
C VAL A 146 -10.76 6.28 -3.62
N ALA A 147 -10.46 7.33 -4.37
CA ALA A 147 -10.95 8.67 -4.10
C ALA A 147 -12.07 9.07 -5.07
N LEU A 148 -13.17 9.63 -4.56
CA LEU A 148 -14.26 10.22 -5.36
C LEU A 148 -13.82 11.48 -6.11
N SER A 149 -12.86 12.21 -5.54
CA SER A 149 -12.22 13.36 -6.16
C SER A 149 -10.74 13.33 -5.86
N GLN A 150 -9.91 13.35 -6.91
CA GLN A 150 -8.45 13.19 -6.82
C GLN A 150 -7.85 14.23 -5.86
N HIS A 151 -8.09 15.51 -6.11
CA HIS A 151 -7.47 16.58 -5.33
C HIS A 151 -7.94 16.61 -3.88
N ARG A 152 -9.24 16.39 -3.64
CA ARG A 152 -9.81 16.43 -2.29
C ARG A 152 -9.42 15.20 -1.47
N GLY A 153 -9.47 14.01 -2.07
CA GLY A 153 -9.03 12.78 -1.42
C GLY A 153 -7.55 12.82 -1.03
N VAL A 154 -6.67 13.28 -1.93
CA VAL A 154 -5.24 13.43 -1.63
C VAL A 154 -5.01 14.43 -0.49
N LYS A 155 -5.74 15.55 -0.48
CA LYS A 155 -5.65 16.52 0.60
C LYS A 155 -6.06 15.90 1.95
N GLU A 156 -7.22 15.25 2.02
CA GLU A 156 -7.73 14.63 3.24
C GLU A 156 -6.78 13.53 3.76
N VAL A 157 -6.24 12.68 2.87
CA VAL A 157 -5.27 11.65 3.26
C VAL A 157 -3.96 12.27 3.74
N THR A 158 -3.48 13.34 3.10
CA THR A 158 -2.24 14.03 3.54
C THR A 158 -2.44 14.69 4.91
N GLU A 159 -3.60 15.28 5.17
CA GLU A 159 -3.96 15.84 6.47
C GLU A 159 -4.09 14.76 7.55
N TRP A 160 -4.67 13.60 7.20
CA TRP A 160 -4.71 12.43 8.08
C TRP A 160 -3.30 11.92 8.41
N MET A 161 -2.42 11.78 7.42
CA MET A 161 -1.01 11.41 7.64
C MET A 161 -0.30 12.38 8.58
N SER A 162 -0.53 13.68 8.41
CA SER A 162 0.03 14.73 9.27
C SER A 162 -0.47 14.60 10.71
N LYS A 163 -1.77 14.35 10.90
CA LYS A 163 -2.38 14.15 12.22
C LYS A 163 -1.83 12.92 12.95
N VAL A 164 -1.67 11.79 12.24
CA VAL A 164 -1.20 10.53 12.83
C VAL A 164 0.28 10.60 13.18
N SER A 165 1.10 11.18 12.30
CA SER A 165 2.56 11.23 12.49
C SER A 165 3.06 12.43 13.31
N GLY A 166 2.22 13.45 13.50
CA GLY A 166 2.64 14.73 14.06
C GLY A 166 3.54 15.57 13.13
N VAL A 167 3.80 15.11 11.90
CA VAL A 167 4.63 15.81 10.92
C VAL A 167 3.80 16.84 10.17
N PRO A 168 4.26 18.10 10.02
CA PRO A 168 3.52 19.12 9.26
C PRO A 168 3.26 18.72 7.80
N VAL A 169 2.06 19.04 7.28
CA VAL A 169 1.69 18.82 5.87
C VAL A 169 2.70 19.40 4.88
N SER A 170 3.29 20.56 5.20
CA SER A 170 4.31 21.21 4.37
C SER A 170 5.60 20.41 4.25
N GLU A 171 5.96 19.64 5.28
CA GLU A 171 7.13 18.77 5.28
C GLU A 171 6.82 17.47 4.53
N LEU A 172 5.68 16.84 4.83
CA LEU A 172 5.21 15.66 4.10
C LEU A 172 5.14 15.92 2.58
N SER A 173 4.61 17.07 2.17
CA SER A 173 4.45 17.41 0.75
C SER A 173 5.76 17.49 -0.04
N LYS A 174 6.90 17.74 0.62
CA LYS A 174 8.22 17.79 -0.04
C LYS A 174 8.74 16.40 -0.42
N HIS A 175 8.35 15.39 0.35
CA HIS A 175 8.83 14.01 0.20
C HIS A 175 7.74 13.06 -0.31
N ARG A 176 6.52 13.56 -0.49
CA ARG A 176 5.34 12.77 -0.86
C ARG A 176 5.44 12.21 -2.27
N ILE A 177 5.19 10.91 -2.37
CA ILE A 177 4.89 10.21 -3.61
C ILE A 177 3.39 10.25 -3.82
N LEU A 178 3.00 10.61 -5.03
CA LEU A 178 1.62 10.72 -5.44
C LEU A 178 1.50 10.24 -6.88
N LEU A 179 0.85 9.09 -7.05
CA LEU A 179 0.56 8.50 -8.36
C LEU A 179 -0.93 8.18 -8.44
N TYR A 180 -1.48 8.19 -9.65
CA TYR A 180 -2.91 7.99 -9.90
C TYR A 180 -3.15 6.86 -10.90
N ASN A 181 -4.28 6.16 -10.72
CA ASN A 181 -4.82 5.17 -11.64
C ASN A 181 -3.75 4.16 -12.11
N GLU A 182 -3.50 4.12 -13.41
CA GLU A 182 -2.54 3.22 -14.04
C GLU A 182 -1.14 3.34 -13.43
N ASP A 183 -0.66 4.56 -13.16
CA ASP A 183 0.64 4.78 -12.51
C ASP A 183 0.67 4.20 -11.08
N ALA A 184 -0.44 4.32 -10.34
CA ALA A 184 -0.56 3.73 -9.00
C ALA A 184 -0.60 2.19 -9.04
N THR A 185 -1.27 1.62 -10.03
CA THR A 185 -1.30 0.19 -10.30
C THR A 185 0.09 -0.33 -10.66
N GLN A 186 0.73 0.31 -11.63
CA GLN A 186 2.07 -0.03 -12.10
C GLN A 186 3.07 0.03 -10.94
N HIS A 187 3.02 1.10 -10.14
CA HIS A 187 3.85 1.22 -8.95
C HIS A 187 3.68 0.05 -7.99
N LEU A 188 2.44 -0.33 -7.64
CA LEU A 188 2.23 -1.49 -6.77
C LEU A 188 2.76 -2.81 -7.39
N PHE A 189 2.66 -2.97 -8.71
CA PHE A 189 3.19 -4.15 -9.40
C PHE A 189 4.72 -4.18 -9.35
N GLU A 190 5.38 -3.04 -9.56
CA GLU A 190 6.82 -2.87 -9.42
C GLU A 190 7.28 -3.14 -7.98
N VAL A 191 6.54 -2.63 -6.99
CA VAL A 191 6.79 -2.89 -5.56
C VAL A 191 6.63 -4.38 -5.23
N ALA A 192 5.54 -5.02 -5.66
CA ALA A 192 5.29 -6.44 -5.40
C ALA A 192 6.30 -7.36 -6.12
N ALA A 193 6.76 -6.96 -7.31
CA ALA A 193 7.85 -7.60 -8.04
C ALA A 193 9.22 -7.41 -7.35
N GLY A 194 9.36 -6.39 -6.49
CA GLY A 194 10.61 -6.03 -5.84
C GLY A 194 11.55 -5.23 -6.75
N LEU A 195 11.01 -4.55 -7.77
CA LEU A 195 11.75 -3.61 -8.63
C LEU A 195 11.95 -2.26 -7.94
N ASP A 196 10.92 -1.78 -7.25
CA ASP A 196 11.02 -0.62 -6.37
C ASP A 196 11.33 -1.12 -4.96
N SER A 197 12.57 -1.58 -4.73
CA SER A 197 13.07 -1.91 -3.40
C SER A 197 14.54 -1.51 -3.32
N LEU A 198 14.99 -1.17 -2.11
CA LEU A 198 16.41 -0.99 -1.83
C LEU A 198 17.21 -2.18 -2.36
N VAL A 199 16.67 -3.39 -2.17
CA VAL A 199 17.27 -4.61 -2.70
C VAL A 199 16.36 -5.28 -3.73
N LEU A 200 16.81 -5.23 -5.00
CA LEU A 200 16.02 -5.76 -6.12
C LEU A 200 15.74 -7.25 -5.95
N GLY A 201 14.48 -7.62 -6.15
CA GLY A 201 14.02 -9.00 -6.11
C GLY A 201 13.78 -9.58 -4.72
N GLU A 202 13.97 -8.79 -3.65
CA GLU A 202 13.76 -9.23 -2.28
C GLU A 202 12.36 -9.86 -2.10
N GLY A 203 12.28 -11.09 -1.59
CA GLY A 203 11.02 -11.82 -1.43
C GLY A 203 10.08 -11.28 -0.35
N GLN A 204 10.59 -10.43 0.54
CA GLN A 204 9.86 -9.94 1.72
C GLN A 204 8.72 -9.00 1.37
N ILE A 205 8.92 -8.11 0.39
CA ILE A 205 7.89 -7.13 0.00
C ILE A 205 6.63 -7.83 -0.54
N LEU A 206 6.78 -8.90 -1.33
CA LEU A 206 5.63 -9.69 -1.78
C LEU A 206 4.91 -10.39 -0.62
N ALA A 207 5.67 -10.85 0.39
CA ALA A 207 5.06 -11.43 1.58
C ALA A 207 4.26 -10.38 2.37
N GLN A 208 4.73 -9.13 2.43
CA GLN A 208 4.01 -8.02 3.04
C GLN A 208 2.74 -7.66 2.26
N VAL A 209 2.81 -7.57 0.93
CA VAL A 209 1.62 -7.34 0.08
C VAL A 209 0.58 -8.46 0.27
N LYS A 210 1.02 -9.74 0.35
CA LYS A 210 0.14 -10.87 0.70
C LYS A 210 -0.50 -10.72 2.07
N HIS A 211 0.27 -10.20 3.03
CA HIS A 211 -0.21 -9.99 4.40
C HIS A 211 -1.26 -8.88 4.46
N VAL A 212 -1.08 -7.77 3.73
CA VAL A 212 -2.09 -6.71 3.60
C VAL A 212 -3.43 -7.28 3.11
N VAL A 213 -3.42 -8.13 2.08
CA VAL A 213 -4.65 -8.80 1.61
C VAL A 213 -5.25 -9.71 2.68
N LYS A 214 -4.42 -10.44 3.43
CA LYS A 214 -4.89 -11.36 4.46
C LYS A 214 -5.54 -10.62 5.63
N VAL A 215 -4.93 -9.52 6.09
CA VAL A 215 -5.44 -8.70 7.20
C VAL A 215 -6.63 -7.85 6.77
N GLY A 216 -6.62 -7.33 5.54
CA GLY A 216 -7.72 -6.54 4.99
C GLY A 216 -8.99 -7.35 4.73
N GLN A 217 -8.91 -8.69 4.64
CA GLN A 217 -10.10 -9.53 4.51
C GLN A 217 -11.02 -9.36 5.73
N GLY A 218 -12.23 -8.86 5.47
CA GLY A 218 -13.23 -8.61 6.51
C GLY A 218 -13.14 -7.23 7.16
N VAL A 219 -12.21 -6.38 6.74
CA VAL A 219 -12.14 -4.96 7.18
C VAL A 219 -13.05 -4.12 6.27
N PRO A 220 -14.08 -3.44 6.82
CA PRO A 220 -14.85 -2.46 6.05
C PRO A 220 -13.93 -1.36 5.50
N GLY A 221 -13.96 -1.15 4.18
CA GLY A 221 -13.07 -0.22 3.49
C GLY A 221 -11.94 -0.89 2.68
N PHE A 222 -11.64 -2.16 2.91
CA PHE A 222 -10.77 -2.95 2.01
C PHE A 222 -11.65 -3.78 1.06
N ASP A 223 -12.28 -3.10 0.11
CA ASP A 223 -13.31 -3.68 -0.76
C ASP A 223 -12.76 -4.02 -2.17
N ARG A 224 -13.63 -4.19 -3.15
CA ARG A 224 -13.37 -4.86 -4.43
C ARG A 224 -12.26 -4.21 -5.25
N LYS A 225 -12.16 -2.87 -5.30
CA LYS A 225 -11.19 -2.18 -6.16
C LYS A 225 -9.78 -2.34 -5.58
N ILE A 226 -9.57 -1.98 -4.31
CA ILE A 226 -8.28 -2.07 -3.62
C ILE A 226 -7.89 -3.53 -3.37
N SER A 227 -8.80 -4.38 -2.90
CA SER A 227 -8.48 -5.80 -2.69
C SER A 227 -8.16 -6.51 -4.01
N GLY A 228 -8.83 -6.15 -5.10
CA GLY A 228 -8.54 -6.67 -6.44
C GLY A 228 -7.18 -6.23 -6.96
N LEU A 229 -6.81 -4.97 -6.76
CA LEU A 229 -5.50 -4.41 -7.08
C LEU A 229 -4.38 -5.17 -6.35
N PHE A 230 -4.47 -5.33 -5.03
CA PHE A 230 -3.46 -6.05 -4.26
C PHE A 230 -3.39 -7.54 -4.62
N LYS A 231 -4.53 -8.19 -4.91
CA LYS A 231 -4.55 -9.59 -5.37
C LYS A 231 -3.84 -9.75 -6.72
N HIS A 232 -4.06 -8.84 -7.67
CA HIS A 232 -3.34 -8.85 -8.94
C HIS A 232 -1.86 -8.58 -8.73
N ALA A 233 -1.48 -7.62 -7.89
CA ALA A 233 -0.08 -7.36 -7.57
C ALA A 233 0.65 -8.59 -7.01
N ILE A 234 -0.04 -9.44 -6.22
CA ILE A 234 0.52 -10.71 -5.75
C ILE A 234 0.76 -11.68 -6.90
N THR A 235 -0.15 -11.76 -7.87
CA THR A 235 -0.01 -12.60 -9.07
C THR A 235 1.16 -12.12 -9.92
N VAL A 236 1.25 -10.81 -10.20
CA VAL A 236 2.36 -10.21 -10.95
C VAL A 236 3.69 -10.46 -10.25
N GLY A 237 3.77 -10.17 -8.94
CA GLY A 237 5.00 -10.36 -8.17
C GLY A 237 5.45 -11.82 -8.07
N LYS A 238 4.53 -12.79 -8.16
CA LYS A 238 4.87 -14.21 -8.30
C LYS A 238 5.40 -14.51 -9.70
N ARG A 239 4.68 -14.08 -10.73
CA ARG A 239 5.01 -14.32 -12.15
C ARG A 239 6.39 -13.77 -12.51
N VAL A 240 6.68 -12.52 -12.13
CA VAL A 240 8.00 -11.90 -12.33
C VAL A 240 9.10 -12.75 -11.67
N ARG A 241 8.92 -13.16 -10.41
CA ARG A 241 9.94 -13.96 -9.70
C ARG A 241 10.19 -15.32 -10.36
N THR A 242 9.15 -15.98 -10.86
CA THR A 242 9.28 -17.28 -11.52
C THR A 242 9.87 -17.18 -12.92
N GLU A 243 9.61 -16.10 -13.66
CA GLU A 243 10.00 -15.97 -15.07
C GLU A 243 11.34 -15.25 -15.27
N THR A 244 11.74 -14.29 -14.42
CA THR A 244 12.93 -13.44 -14.67
C THR A 244 14.13 -13.75 -13.79
N ASN A 245 14.05 -14.76 -12.92
CA ASN A 245 15.10 -15.08 -11.95
C ASN A 245 15.55 -13.85 -11.12
N ILE A 246 14.67 -12.86 -10.92
CA ILE A 246 15.02 -11.64 -10.18
C ILE A 246 15.38 -11.92 -8.71
N ALA A 247 14.82 -13.00 -8.15
CA ALA A 247 15.13 -13.46 -6.81
C ALA A 247 16.50 -14.17 -6.73
N SER A 248 17.02 -14.73 -7.83
CA SER A 248 18.28 -15.49 -7.78
C SER A 248 19.48 -14.53 -7.64
N GLY A 249 20.28 -14.75 -6.59
CA GLY A 249 21.37 -13.84 -6.22
C GLY A 249 20.90 -12.47 -5.71
N SER A 250 19.60 -12.29 -5.43
CA SER A 250 19.14 -11.06 -4.77
C SER A 250 19.72 -10.98 -3.37
N VAL A 251 20.47 -9.91 -3.13
CA VAL A 251 20.85 -9.47 -1.78
C VAL A 251 19.52 -9.20 -1.03
N SER A 252 19.45 -9.44 0.27
CA SER A 252 18.33 -9.02 1.13
C SER A 252 18.78 -7.86 2.00
N VAL A 253 17.86 -7.13 2.64
CA VAL A 253 18.23 -6.08 3.60
C VAL A 253 19.16 -6.63 4.69
N SER A 254 18.85 -7.83 5.21
CA SER A 254 19.68 -8.51 6.21
C SER A 254 21.07 -8.89 5.69
N SER A 255 21.20 -9.26 4.42
CA SER A 255 22.52 -9.58 3.85
C SER A 255 23.33 -8.34 3.54
N ALA A 256 22.68 -7.29 3.03
CA ALA A 256 23.31 -5.99 2.85
C ALA A 256 23.82 -5.42 4.18
N ALA A 257 23.08 -5.63 5.27
CA ALA A 257 23.52 -5.25 6.62
C ALA A 257 24.80 -5.98 7.06
N VAL A 258 24.87 -7.29 6.83
CA VAL A 258 26.09 -8.06 7.14
C VAL A 258 27.26 -7.62 6.24
N GLU A 259 27.02 -7.36 4.96
CA GLU A 259 28.05 -6.87 4.05
C GLU A 259 28.52 -5.46 4.38
N LEU A 260 27.62 -4.58 4.82
CA LEU A 260 27.97 -3.25 5.32
C LEU A 260 28.86 -3.38 6.56
N ALA A 261 28.50 -4.26 7.50
CA ALA A 261 29.32 -4.54 8.69
C ALA A 261 30.74 -4.91 8.31
N LEU A 262 30.88 -5.88 7.40
CA LEU A 262 32.18 -6.35 6.92
C LEU A 262 32.93 -5.25 6.18
N MET A 263 32.26 -4.40 5.40
CA MET A 263 32.93 -3.31 4.68
C MET A 263 33.50 -2.24 5.62
N LYS A 264 32.85 -2.00 6.77
CA LYS A 264 33.28 -0.99 7.75
C LYS A 264 34.26 -1.54 8.79
N LEU A 265 34.25 -2.84 9.04
CA LEU A 265 35.24 -3.49 9.89
C LEU A 265 36.62 -3.56 9.20
N PRO A 266 37.72 -3.43 9.95
CA PRO A 266 39.05 -3.74 9.44
C PRO A 266 39.16 -5.21 9.00
N LYS A 267 39.73 -5.46 7.81
CA LYS A 267 39.93 -6.81 7.24
C LYS A 267 40.53 -7.87 8.19
N PRO A 268 41.54 -7.58 9.04
CA PRO A 268 42.09 -8.60 9.94
C PRO A 268 41.13 -9.01 11.06
N SER A 269 40.08 -8.22 11.33
CA SER A 269 39.18 -8.40 12.47
C SER A 269 37.94 -9.25 12.16
N TYR A 270 37.72 -9.67 10.91
CA TYR A 270 36.49 -10.39 10.54
C TYR A 270 36.31 -11.73 11.28
N ALA A 271 37.42 -12.42 11.57
CA ALA A 271 37.39 -13.72 12.24
C ALA A 271 37.29 -13.62 13.78
N THR A 272 37.63 -12.46 14.35
CA THR A 272 37.71 -12.24 15.80
C THR A 272 36.65 -11.27 16.34
N ALA A 273 35.91 -10.58 15.46
CA ALA A 273 34.86 -9.65 15.86
C ALA A 273 33.71 -10.38 16.57
N ARG A 274 33.37 -9.91 17.76
CA ARG A 274 32.26 -10.44 18.57
C ARG A 274 30.95 -9.85 18.07
N VAL A 275 30.05 -10.73 17.63
CA VAL A 275 28.78 -10.34 17.02
C VAL A 275 27.63 -10.53 17.98
N LEU A 276 26.83 -9.48 18.16
CA LEU A 276 25.57 -9.48 18.89
C LEU A 276 24.41 -9.23 17.93
N VAL A 277 23.39 -10.10 17.98
CA VAL A 277 22.13 -9.92 17.26
C VAL A 277 20.99 -9.75 18.25
N ILE A 278 20.29 -8.63 18.15
CA ILE A 278 19.13 -8.30 18.99
C ILE A 278 17.87 -8.50 18.17
N GLY A 279 17.08 -9.49 18.60
CA GLY A 279 15.87 -9.92 17.92
C GLY A 279 16.08 -11.19 17.09
N ALA A 280 15.37 -12.25 17.45
CA ALA A 280 15.35 -13.53 16.72
C ALA A 280 14.12 -13.64 15.80
N GLY A 281 13.75 -12.54 15.14
CA GLY A 281 12.63 -12.49 14.20
C GLY A 281 13.00 -13.01 12.81
N LYS A 282 12.12 -12.80 11.82
CA LYS A 282 12.40 -13.15 10.41
C LYS A 282 13.68 -12.47 9.89
N MET A 283 13.86 -11.19 10.23
CA MET A 283 15.05 -10.41 9.85
C MET A 283 16.31 -10.91 10.58
N GLY A 284 16.24 -11.08 11.89
CA GLY A 284 17.37 -11.61 12.68
C GLY A 284 17.83 -12.98 12.20
N LYS A 285 16.90 -13.89 11.87
CA LYS A 285 17.21 -15.19 11.27
C LYS A 285 17.99 -15.06 9.96
N LEU A 286 17.63 -14.10 9.10
CA LEU A 286 18.36 -13.86 7.86
C LEU A 286 19.75 -13.25 8.13
N VAL A 287 19.89 -12.34 9.09
CA VAL A 287 21.20 -11.81 9.50
C VAL A 287 22.11 -12.95 9.94
N ILE A 288 21.62 -13.84 10.82
CA ILE A 288 22.36 -15.02 11.29
C ILE A 288 22.78 -15.90 10.11
N LYS A 289 21.85 -16.26 9.22
CA LYS A 289 22.16 -17.08 8.04
C LYS A 289 23.30 -16.48 7.20
N HIS A 290 23.32 -15.16 7.05
CA HIS A 290 24.36 -14.49 6.26
C HIS A 290 25.68 -14.38 7.02
N LEU A 291 25.66 -14.11 8.32
CA LEU A 291 26.85 -14.14 9.17
C LEU A 291 27.53 -15.51 9.09
N VAL A 292 26.76 -16.59 9.21
CA VAL A 292 27.26 -17.97 9.10
C VAL A 292 27.87 -18.23 7.72
N SER A 293 27.21 -17.79 6.64
CA SER A 293 27.74 -17.94 5.28
C SER A 293 29.05 -17.19 5.03
N LYS A 294 29.31 -16.12 5.79
CA LYS A 294 30.55 -15.32 5.76
C LYS A 294 31.60 -15.83 6.76
N GLY A 295 31.34 -16.94 7.45
CA GLY A 295 32.29 -17.62 8.33
C GLY A 295 32.21 -17.27 9.81
N CYS A 296 31.19 -16.52 10.26
CA CYS A 296 30.97 -16.27 11.68
C CYS A 296 30.54 -17.57 12.38
N ARG A 297 31.32 -18.01 13.38
CA ARG A 297 31.11 -19.28 14.10
C ARG A 297 30.58 -19.11 15.52
N GLU A 298 30.67 -17.92 16.09
CA GLU A 298 30.20 -17.62 17.43
C GLU A 298 29.43 -16.30 17.40
N MET A 299 28.23 -16.29 18.00
CA MET A 299 27.43 -15.07 18.14
C MET A 299 26.51 -15.12 19.36
N VAL A 300 26.27 -13.95 19.93
CA VAL A 300 25.30 -13.76 21.01
C VAL A 300 23.97 -13.30 20.42
N ILE A 301 22.87 -13.93 20.82
CA ILE A 301 21.52 -13.55 20.42
C ILE A 301 20.73 -13.12 21.64
N VAL A 302 20.34 -11.85 21.66
CA VAL A 302 19.44 -11.29 22.65
C VAL A 302 18.00 -11.35 22.14
N ASN A 303 17.12 -12.02 22.88
CA ASN A 303 15.72 -12.11 22.49
C ASN A 303 14.76 -12.25 23.68
N ARG A 304 13.51 -11.79 23.50
CA ARG A 304 12.45 -11.94 24.50
C ARG A 304 12.03 -13.39 24.73
N SER A 305 12.09 -14.23 23.70
CA SER A 305 11.67 -15.64 23.75
C SER A 305 12.88 -16.54 23.52
N GLU A 306 13.22 -17.33 24.52
CA GLU A 306 14.28 -18.34 24.43
C GLU A 306 13.96 -19.41 23.39
N GLU A 307 12.71 -19.87 23.33
CA GLU A 307 12.25 -20.89 22.37
C GLU A 307 12.62 -20.54 20.91
N ARG A 308 12.49 -19.27 20.52
CA ARG A 308 12.87 -18.83 19.16
C ARG A 308 14.36 -18.98 18.90
N VAL A 309 15.20 -18.77 19.91
CA VAL A 309 16.66 -18.91 19.81
C VAL A 309 17.05 -20.39 19.86
N ALA A 310 16.37 -21.19 20.67
CA ALA A 310 16.53 -22.65 20.66
C ALA A 310 16.20 -23.25 19.30
N ALA A 311 15.13 -22.80 18.64
CA ALA A 311 14.80 -23.24 17.27
C ALA A 311 15.89 -22.85 16.24
N LEU A 312 16.52 -21.68 16.40
CA LEU A 312 17.63 -21.25 15.56
C LEU A 312 18.89 -22.10 15.79
N ARG A 313 19.19 -22.48 17.04
CA ARG A 313 20.30 -23.39 17.37
C ARG A 313 20.14 -24.75 16.70
N GLU A 314 18.93 -25.31 16.69
CA GLU A 314 18.67 -26.58 16.00
C GLU A 314 18.83 -26.49 14.48
N GLU A 315 18.54 -25.33 13.89
CA GLU A 315 18.71 -25.09 12.46
C GLU A 315 20.18 -24.86 12.06
N PHE A 316 20.97 -24.21 12.93
CA PHE A 316 22.36 -23.84 12.68
C PHE A 316 23.31 -24.56 13.64
N LYS A 317 23.49 -25.87 13.46
CA LYS A 317 24.28 -26.73 14.37
C LYS A 317 25.80 -26.49 14.32
N ASP A 318 26.30 -25.92 13.23
CA ASP A 318 27.73 -25.71 12.99
C ASP A 318 28.26 -24.39 13.58
N VAL A 319 27.49 -23.75 14.46
CA VAL A 319 27.68 -22.39 14.96
C VAL A 319 27.28 -22.33 16.43
N GLU A 320 28.12 -21.70 17.25
CA GLU A 320 27.82 -21.44 18.64
C GLU A 320 26.92 -20.21 18.77
N ILE A 321 25.67 -20.45 19.18
CA ILE A 321 24.67 -19.41 19.41
C ILE A 321 24.42 -19.31 20.91
N ILE A 322 24.79 -18.18 21.51
CA ILE A 322 24.61 -17.92 22.94
C ILE A 322 23.33 -17.09 23.15
N TYR A 323 22.34 -17.66 23.82
CA TYR A 323 21.11 -16.96 24.17
C TYR A 323 21.33 -16.06 25.37
N LYS A 324 20.84 -14.82 25.27
CA LYS A 324 20.76 -13.87 26.38
C LYS A 324 19.35 -13.27 26.46
N PRO A 325 18.79 -13.09 27.67
CA PRO A 325 17.52 -12.41 27.84
C PRO A 325 17.65 -10.92 27.52
N LEU A 326 16.54 -10.26 27.18
CA LEU A 326 16.53 -8.83 26.85
C LEU A 326 17.05 -7.95 28.01
N SER A 327 16.90 -8.39 29.26
CA SER A 327 17.45 -7.71 30.43
C SER A 327 18.97 -7.63 30.45
N ASP A 328 19.67 -8.56 29.78
CA ASP A 328 21.14 -8.60 29.67
C ASP A 328 21.65 -7.97 28.36
N MET A 329 20.80 -7.17 27.69
CA MET A 329 21.14 -6.55 26.41
C MET A 329 22.36 -5.62 26.51
N LEU A 330 22.42 -4.78 27.55
CA LEU A 330 23.53 -3.84 27.72
C LEU A 330 24.84 -4.54 28.10
N GLY A 331 24.77 -5.57 28.95
CA GLY A 331 25.93 -6.42 29.28
C GLY A 331 26.48 -7.12 28.03
N SER A 332 25.58 -7.72 27.23
CA SER A 332 25.96 -8.34 25.95
C SER A 332 26.52 -7.32 24.96
N ALA A 333 25.99 -6.09 24.92
CA ALA A 333 26.48 -5.03 24.04
C ALA A 333 27.87 -4.53 24.47
N ALA A 334 28.18 -4.52 25.77
CA ALA A 334 29.51 -4.17 26.28
C ALA A 334 30.60 -5.14 25.80
N GLU A 335 30.25 -6.40 25.59
CA GLU A 335 31.14 -7.44 25.08
C GLU A 335 31.10 -7.59 23.55
N ALA A 336 30.21 -6.89 22.85
CA ALA A 336 30.10 -6.98 21.40
C ALA A 336 30.92 -5.91 20.71
N ASP A 337 31.41 -6.22 19.51
CA ASP A 337 32.07 -5.24 18.65
C ASP A 337 31.14 -4.78 17.52
N VAL A 338 30.27 -5.68 17.05
CA VAL A 338 29.20 -5.39 16.09
C VAL A 338 27.86 -5.80 16.66
N VAL A 339 26.91 -4.86 16.67
CA VAL A 339 25.55 -5.04 17.18
C VAL A 339 24.56 -4.87 16.04
N PHE A 340 23.82 -5.93 15.72
CA PHE A 340 22.70 -5.89 14.79
C PHE A 340 21.38 -5.76 15.56
N THR A 341 20.56 -4.76 15.24
CA THR A 341 19.22 -4.60 15.82
C THR A 341 18.14 -4.87 14.78
N SER A 342 17.25 -5.81 15.09
CA SER A 342 16.16 -6.24 14.21
C SER A 342 14.87 -6.58 14.97
N THR A 343 14.42 -5.64 15.81
CA THR A 343 13.23 -5.83 16.66
C THR A 343 12.03 -5.02 16.17
N ALA A 344 10.86 -5.31 16.72
CA ALA A 344 9.63 -4.56 16.49
C ALA A 344 9.35 -3.54 17.62
N SER A 345 10.40 -3.05 18.29
CA SER A 345 10.25 -2.00 19.32
C SER A 345 9.86 -0.68 18.68
N GLU A 346 8.89 0.02 19.26
CA GLU A 346 8.49 1.37 18.83
C GLU A 346 9.40 2.46 19.41
N THR A 347 10.13 2.15 20.48
CA THR A 347 11.11 3.04 21.11
C THR A 347 12.54 2.53 20.89
N PRO A 348 13.55 3.42 20.78
CA PRO A 348 14.95 3.02 20.75
C PRO A 348 15.33 2.19 21.97
N LEU A 349 16.11 1.13 21.74
CA LEU A 349 16.68 0.25 22.76
C LEU A 349 18.03 0.82 23.27
N PHE A 350 18.80 1.42 22.37
CA PHE A 350 20.06 2.09 22.70
C PHE A 350 19.89 3.60 22.64
N LEU A 351 19.97 4.22 23.81
CA LEU A 351 20.05 5.68 23.98
C LEU A 351 21.51 6.10 24.12
N LYS A 352 21.81 7.37 23.84
CA LYS A 352 23.16 7.92 23.96
C LYS A 352 23.81 7.63 25.32
N GLU A 353 23.07 7.81 26.40
CA GLU A 353 23.53 7.57 27.77
C GLU A 353 23.97 6.12 27.99
N HIS A 354 23.18 5.15 27.48
CA HIS A 354 23.50 3.74 27.62
C HIS A 354 24.79 3.37 26.86
N VAL A 355 24.95 3.89 25.64
CA VAL A 355 26.11 3.57 24.79
C VAL A 355 27.38 4.24 25.33
N GLN A 356 27.27 5.45 25.88
CA GLN A 356 28.39 6.16 26.48
C GLN A 356 28.97 5.45 27.70
N MET A 357 28.15 4.68 28.43
CA MET A 357 28.59 3.87 29.57
C MET A 357 29.26 2.54 29.18
N LEU A 358 29.16 2.13 27.91
CA LEU A 358 29.78 0.89 27.46
C LEU A 358 31.30 1.05 27.38
N PRO A 359 32.07 -0.01 27.67
CA PRO A 359 33.51 0.02 27.47
C PRO A 359 33.84 0.20 25.98
N SER A 360 34.95 0.87 25.72
CA SER A 360 35.54 0.98 24.38
C SER A 360 35.86 -0.42 23.84
N VAL A 361 35.64 -0.61 22.54
CA VAL A 361 36.07 -1.83 21.84
C VAL A 361 37.60 -1.87 21.73
N SER A 362 38.14 -2.99 21.26
CA SER A 362 39.59 -3.11 21.09
C SER A 362 40.12 -1.99 20.16
N PRO A 363 41.30 -1.41 20.45
CA PRO A 363 41.86 -0.33 19.64
C PRO A 363 42.05 -0.68 18.16
N GLU A 364 42.19 -1.99 17.87
CA GLU A 364 42.32 -2.54 16.51
C GLU A 364 41.03 -2.43 15.70
N LEU A 365 39.85 -2.46 16.34
CA LEU A 365 38.55 -2.25 15.68
C LEU A 365 38.14 -0.78 15.67
N GLY A 366 38.67 0.04 16.56
CA GLY A 366 38.34 1.46 16.69
C GLY A 366 37.00 1.67 17.40
N ASN A 367 35.89 1.57 16.67
CA ASN A 367 34.56 1.97 17.14
C ASN A 367 33.58 0.79 17.11
N ARG A 368 32.67 0.73 18.10
CA ARG A 368 31.58 -0.25 18.10
C ARG A 368 30.61 0.05 16.96
N LEU A 369 30.28 -0.95 16.16
CA LEU A 369 29.35 -0.79 15.04
C LEU A 369 27.93 -1.17 15.47
N PHE A 370 26.99 -0.27 15.26
CA PHE A 370 25.55 -0.52 15.39
C PHE A 370 24.93 -0.54 14.01
N ILE A 371 24.28 -1.64 13.65
CA ILE A 371 23.62 -1.81 12.36
C ILE A 371 22.15 -2.08 12.61
N ASP A 372 21.36 -1.04 12.42
CA ASP A 372 19.93 -1.02 12.68
C ASP A 372 19.12 -1.21 11.41
N ILE A 373 18.50 -2.39 11.30
CA ILE A 373 17.60 -2.73 10.20
C ILE A 373 16.12 -2.67 10.62
N SER A 374 15.84 -2.01 11.74
CA SER A 374 14.49 -1.83 12.30
C SER A 374 13.90 -0.48 11.92
N VAL A 375 12.58 -0.44 11.70
CA VAL A 375 11.82 0.81 11.53
C VAL A 375 10.48 0.64 12.28
N PRO A 376 10.21 1.40 13.36
CA PRO A 376 11.04 2.45 13.94
C PRO A 376 12.43 2.00 14.42
N ARG A 377 13.38 2.94 14.47
CA ARG A 377 14.77 2.64 14.82
C ARG A 377 14.91 2.19 16.27
N ASN A 378 15.78 1.20 16.47
CA ASN A 378 16.16 0.66 17.77
C ASN A 378 17.41 1.35 18.34
N VAL A 379 18.14 2.12 17.54
CA VAL A 379 19.28 2.92 18.00
C VAL A 379 18.97 4.41 17.82
N GLU A 380 19.13 5.18 18.89
CA GLU A 380 18.89 6.62 18.87
C GLU A 380 19.89 7.35 17.95
N PRO A 381 19.46 8.32 17.12
CA PRO A 381 20.35 9.02 16.19
C PRO A 381 21.54 9.71 16.86
N CYS A 382 21.36 10.21 18.10
CA CYS A 382 22.40 10.90 18.86
C CYS A 382 23.54 9.97 19.33
N VAL A 383 23.40 8.65 19.17
CA VAL A 383 24.49 7.69 19.39
C VAL A 383 25.61 7.89 18.36
N SER A 384 25.28 8.35 17.15
CA SER A 384 26.27 8.66 16.11
C SER A 384 27.21 9.81 16.47
N ASP A 385 26.86 10.65 17.45
CA ASP A 385 27.72 11.74 17.93
C ASP A 385 28.88 11.24 18.81
N LEU A 386 28.83 9.98 19.26
CA LEU A 386 29.83 9.41 20.15
C LEU A 386 31.03 8.95 19.34
N GLU A 387 32.23 9.38 19.73
CA GLU A 387 33.48 8.96 19.07
C GLU A 387 33.74 7.45 19.18
N THR A 388 33.12 6.77 20.15
CA THR A 388 33.30 5.34 20.41
C THR A 388 32.34 4.43 19.64
N ALA A 389 31.39 4.99 18.89
CA ALA A 389 30.33 4.25 18.21
C ALA A 389 30.07 4.76 16.78
N CYS A 390 29.77 3.83 15.87
CA CYS A 390 29.29 4.15 14.53
C CYS A 390 27.91 3.52 14.34
N VAL A 391 26.91 4.31 13.95
CA VAL A 391 25.55 3.82 13.71
C VAL A 391 25.24 3.87 12.24
N TYR A 392 24.72 2.75 11.72
CA TYR A 392 24.20 2.61 10.38
C TYR A 392 22.75 2.15 10.46
N ASN A 393 21.90 2.78 9.67
CA ASN A 393 20.50 2.44 9.56
C ASN A 393 20.19 1.82 8.18
N VAL A 394 18.91 1.54 7.92
CA VAL A 394 18.46 0.94 6.65
C VAL A 394 18.81 1.77 5.40
N ASP A 395 18.92 3.10 5.53
CA ASP A 395 19.26 3.99 4.41
C ASP A 395 20.74 3.89 4.01
N ASP A 396 21.63 3.57 4.96
CA ASP A 396 23.08 3.43 4.72
C ASP A 396 23.42 2.17 3.92
N LEU A 397 22.53 1.18 3.93
CA LEU A 397 22.66 -0.06 3.14
C LEU A 397 22.68 0.19 1.62
N LYS A 398 22.30 1.40 1.17
CA LYS A 398 22.40 1.82 -0.24
C LYS A 398 23.83 1.69 -0.79
N GLU A 399 24.85 1.86 0.06
CA GLU A 399 26.27 1.79 -0.33
C GLU A 399 26.64 0.41 -0.89
N VAL A 400 26.25 -0.65 -0.18
CA VAL A 400 26.50 -2.06 -0.57
C VAL A 400 25.76 -2.40 -1.85
N VAL A 401 24.52 -1.92 -1.93
CA VAL A 401 23.60 -2.17 -3.02
C VAL A 401 24.08 -1.57 -4.36
N ALA A 402 24.77 -0.43 -4.33
CA ALA A 402 25.22 0.27 -5.54
C ALA A 402 26.22 -0.54 -6.40
N ALA A 403 26.93 -1.50 -5.80
CA ALA A 403 27.94 -2.33 -6.46
C ALA A 403 27.36 -3.30 -7.52
N HIS A 404 26.06 -3.59 -7.50
CA HIS A 404 25.41 -4.59 -8.37
C HIS A 404 24.45 -3.98 -9.41
N LYS A 405 24.74 -2.77 -9.91
CA LYS A 405 23.79 -1.97 -10.70
C LYS A 405 23.50 -2.51 -12.11
N GLU A 406 24.47 -3.13 -12.79
CA GLU A 406 24.32 -3.58 -14.18
C GLU A 406 23.42 -4.82 -14.32
N ASP A 407 23.64 -5.85 -13.49
CA ASP A 407 22.79 -7.04 -13.47
C ASP A 407 21.34 -6.71 -13.08
N ARG A 408 21.15 -5.70 -12.23
CA ARG A 408 19.83 -5.18 -11.87
C ARG A 408 19.06 -4.63 -13.06
N LEU A 409 19.71 -3.81 -13.87
CA LEU A 409 19.05 -3.13 -15.00
C LEU A 409 18.51 -4.16 -16.01
N ARG A 410 19.31 -5.19 -16.31
CA ARG A 410 18.89 -6.26 -17.23
C ARG A 410 17.67 -7.02 -16.70
N LYS A 411 17.71 -7.49 -15.45
CA LYS A 411 16.58 -8.22 -14.84
C LYS A 411 15.34 -7.34 -14.68
N ALA A 412 15.52 -6.05 -14.43
CA ALA A 412 14.42 -5.08 -14.36
C ALA A 412 13.72 -4.89 -15.70
N MET A 413 14.46 -4.86 -16.82
CA MET A 413 13.85 -4.75 -18.17
C MET A 413 12.94 -5.94 -18.50
N GLU A 414 13.37 -7.17 -18.19
CA GLU A 414 12.54 -8.37 -18.40
C GLU A 414 11.27 -8.34 -17.52
N ALA A 415 11.42 -7.92 -16.27
CA ALA A 415 10.29 -7.79 -15.35
C ALA A 415 9.29 -6.70 -15.80
N GLN A 416 9.78 -5.60 -16.36
CA GLN A 416 8.92 -4.51 -16.83
C GLN A 416 7.97 -4.98 -17.93
N LYS A 417 8.44 -5.85 -18.84
CA LYS A 417 7.59 -6.43 -19.89
C LYS A 417 6.39 -7.18 -19.31
N ILE A 418 6.63 -8.01 -18.29
CA ILE A 418 5.58 -8.75 -17.58
C ILE A 418 4.61 -7.78 -16.89
N ILE A 419 5.14 -6.73 -16.25
CA ILE A 419 4.32 -5.72 -15.56
C ILE A 419 3.42 -5.00 -16.55
N THR A 420 3.93 -4.57 -17.70
CA THR A 420 3.12 -3.90 -18.74
C THR A 420 2.01 -4.81 -19.29
N GLU A 421 2.29 -6.10 -19.52
CA GLU A 421 1.28 -7.07 -19.92
C GLU A 421 0.17 -7.23 -18.88
N GLU A 422 0.53 -7.34 -17.60
CA GLU A 422 -0.43 -7.51 -16.51
C GLU A 422 -1.18 -6.22 -16.17
N LEU A 423 -0.57 -5.06 -16.39
CA LEU A 423 -1.20 -3.75 -16.25
C LEU A 423 -2.39 -3.62 -17.21
N SER A 424 -2.20 -3.95 -18.49
CA SER A 424 -3.30 -3.95 -19.46
C SER A 424 -4.43 -4.90 -19.07
N LYS A 425 -4.12 -6.09 -18.55
CA LYS A 425 -5.14 -7.04 -18.04
C LYS A 425 -5.87 -6.48 -16.82
N PHE A 426 -5.16 -5.85 -15.90
CA PHE A 426 -5.77 -5.26 -14.71
C PHE A 426 -6.66 -4.08 -15.05
N GLU A 427 -6.23 -3.17 -15.91
CA GLU A 427 -7.03 -2.03 -16.34
C GLU A 427 -8.31 -2.52 -17.05
N ALA A 428 -8.20 -3.52 -17.94
CA ALA A 428 -9.38 -4.15 -18.55
C ALA A 428 -10.33 -4.78 -17.51
N TRP A 429 -9.77 -5.46 -16.50
CA TRP A 429 -10.55 -6.01 -15.39
C TRP A 429 -11.23 -4.91 -14.56
N LYS A 430 -10.52 -3.82 -14.25
CA LYS A 430 -11.03 -2.69 -13.47
C LYS A 430 -12.19 -2.01 -14.20
N ASP A 431 -12.03 -1.74 -15.50
CA ASP A 431 -13.07 -1.11 -16.31
C ASP A 431 -14.30 -2.02 -16.44
N SER A 432 -14.13 -3.34 -16.45
CA SER A 432 -15.25 -4.28 -16.41
C SER A 432 -16.09 -4.20 -15.12
N LEU A 433 -15.53 -3.64 -14.04
CA LEU A 433 -16.28 -3.42 -12.81
C LEU A 433 -17.32 -2.30 -12.95
N GLU A 434 -17.15 -1.38 -13.90
CA GLU A 434 -18.09 -0.28 -14.15
C GLU A 434 -19.47 -0.79 -14.60
N THR A 435 -19.56 -2.00 -15.17
CA THR A 435 -20.84 -2.58 -15.61
C THR A 435 -21.65 -3.17 -14.45
N VAL A 436 -21.02 -3.46 -13.31
CA VAL A 436 -21.67 -4.15 -12.18
C VAL A 436 -22.83 -3.34 -11.58
N PRO A 437 -22.72 -2.02 -11.35
CA PRO A 437 -23.86 -1.19 -10.96
C PRO A 437 -25.02 -1.26 -11.97
N THR A 438 -24.73 -1.14 -13.27
CA THR A 438 -25.74 -1.22 -14.33
C THR A 438 -26.46 -2.56 -14.34
N ILE A 439 -25.72 -3.67 -14.16
CA ILE A 439 -26.28 -5.01 -13.98
C ILE A 439 -27.27 -5.05 -12.80
N LYS A 440 -26.92 -4.47 -11.66
CA LYS A 440 -27.79 -4.42 -10.48
C LYS A 440 -29.05 -3.59 -10.77
N LYS A 441 -28.90 -2.41 -11.37
CA LYS A 441 -30.00 -1.52 -11.74
C LYS A 441 -30.98 -2.21 -12.69
N PHE A 442 -30.46 -2.85 -13.74
CA PHE A 442 -31.27 -3.52 -14.75
C PHE A 442 -32.07 -4.70 -14.16
N ARG A 443 -31.46 -5.51 -13.27
CA ARG A 443 -32.17 -6.57 -12.54
C ARG A 443 -33.29 -6.01 -11.67
N ALA A 444 -33.03 -4.92 -10.94
CA ALA A 444 -34.04 -4.29 -10.08
C ALA A 444 -35.21 -3.72 -10.90
N TYR A 445 -34.92 -3.13 -12.06
CA TYR A 445 -35.93 -2.65 -13.00
C TYR A 445 -36.84 -3.79 -13.50
N ALA A 446 -36.24 -4.88 -13.98
CA ALA A 446 -37.00 -6.03 -14.48
C ALA A 446 -37.84 -6.70 -13.37
N GLU A 447 -37.29 -6.81 -12.16
CA GLU A 447 -38.00 -7.38 -11.01
C GLU A 447 -39.21 -6.53 -10.61
N ARG A 448 -39.10 -5.20 -10.69
CA ARG A 448 -40.21 -4.27 -10.43
C ARG A 448 -41.37 -4.48 -11.40
N ILE A 449 -41.06 -4.59 -12.69
CA ILE A 449 -42.08 -4.85 -13.73
C ILE A 449 -42.75 -6.19 -13.46
N ARG A 450 -41.95 -7.23 -13.21
CA ARG A 450 -42.46 -8.58 -12.95
C ARG A 450 -43.40 -8.61 -11.74
N ALA A 451 -42.97 -8.06 -10.61
CA ALA A 451 -43.80 -8.02 -9.40
C ALA A 451 -45.12 -7.29 -9.65
N CYS A 452 -45.08 -6.13 -10.31
CA CYS A 452 -46.27 -5.36 -10.67
C CYS A 452 -47.23 -6.14 -11.57
N GLU A 453 -46.73 -6.84 -12.59
CA GLU A 453 -47.57 -7.63 -13.51
C GLU A 453 -48.12 -8.91 -12.86
N VAL A 454 -47.34 -9.56 -11.99
CA VAL A 454 -47.83 -10.70 -11.19
C VAL A 454 -48.96 -10.25 -10.25
N ASP A 455 -48.78 -9.14 -9.53
CA ASP A 455 -49.82 -8.62 -8.62
C ASP A 455 -51.10 -8.22 -9.38
N LYS A 456 -50.96 -7.58 -10.54
CA LYS A 456 -52.10 -7.28 -11.43
C LYS A 456 -52.81 -8.55 -11.90
N CYS A 457 -52.05 -9.57 -12.31
CA CYS A 457 -52.60 -10.84 -12.75
C CYS A 457 -53.39 -11.53 -11.62
N LEU A 458 -52.81 -11.59 -10.42
CA LEU A 458 -53.45 -12.16 -9.23
C LEU A 458 -54.72 -11.39 -8.85
N SER A 459 -54.70 -10.05 -8.88
CA SER A 459 -55.88 -9.23 -8.57
C SER A 459 -57.06 -9.45 -9.53
N LYS A 460 -56.79 -9.80 -10.79
CA LYS A 460 -57.83 -10.06 -11.81
C LYS A 460 -58.41 -11.47 -11.73
N MET A 461 -57.68 -12.41 -11.15
CA MET A 461 -58.08 -13.83 -11.09
C MET A 461 -58.94 -14.15 -9.85
N GLY A 462 -59.09 -13.22 -8.89
CA GLY A 462 -59.97 -13.35 -7.73
C GLY A 462 -59.40 -14.21 -6.59
N ASP A 463 -60.17 -14.34 -5.49
CA ASP A 463 -59.71 -14.96 -4.23
C ASP A 463 -59.69 -16.51 -4.25
N ASP A 464 -60.27 -17.15 -5.27
CA ASP A 464 -60.37 -18.62 -5.40
C ASP A 464 -59.10 -19.31 -5.96
N ILE A 465 -57.98 -18.59 -6.06
CA ILE A 465 -56.72 -19.17 -6.55
C ILE A 465 -56.04 -20.03 -5.49
N SER A 466 -55.77 -21.29 -5.82
CA SER A 466 -54.95 -22.15 -4.96
C SER A 466 -53.49 -21.66 -4.88
N LYS A 467 -52.83 -21.86 -3.73
CA LYS A 467 -51.39 -21.57 -3.55
C LYS A 467 -50.50 -22.23 -4.63
N LYS A 468 -50.92 -23.38 -5.18
CA LYS A 468 -50.20 -24.10 -6.23
C LYS A 468 -50.24 -23.35 -7.57
N GLN A 469 -51.37 -22.74 -7.90
CA GLN A 469 -51.53 -21.91 -9.10
C GLN A 469 -50.79 -20.58 -8.96
N GLN A 470 -50.87 -19.92 -7.80
CA GLN A 470 -50.05 -18.73 -7.49
C GLN A 470 -48.55 -18.99 -7.71
N LYS A 471 -48.05 -20.13 -7.19
CA LYS A 471 -46.65 -20.53 -7.39
C LYS A 471 -46.33 -20.78 -8.87
N ALA A 472 -47.20 -21.45 -9.61
CA ALA A 472 -46.98 -21.69 -11.04
C ALA A 472 -46.90 -20.38 -11.86
N ILE A 473 -47.73 -19.38 -11.54
CA ILE A 473 -47.68 -18.03 -12.15
C ILE A 473 -46.38 -17.33 -11.79
N TYR A 474 -45.96 -17.41 -10.52
CA TYR A 474 -44.70 -16.85 -10.07
C TYR A 474 -43.51 -17.46 -10.82
N ASP A 475 -43.44 -18.79 -10.90
CA ASP A 475 -42.38 -19.53 -11.59
C ASP A 475 -42.35 -19.22 -13.10
N LEU A 476 -43.52 -19.08 -13.74
CA LEU A 476 -43.64 -18.64 -15.12
C LEU A 476 -43.06 -17.22 -15.32
N SER A 477 -43.45 -16.28 -14.46
CA SER A 477 -42.98 -14.88 -14.54
C SER A 477 -41.46 -14.78 -14.36
N MET A 478 -40.91 -15.53 -13.41
CA MET A 478 -39.47 -15.65 -13.16
C MET A 478 -38.76 -16.27 -14.36
N GLY A 479 -39.31 -17.34 -14.94
CA GLY A 479 -38.75 -17.99 -16.12
C GLY A 479 -38.66 -17.06 -17.33
N ILE A 480 -39.68 -16.23 -17.57
CA ILE A 480 -39.68 -15.24 -18.65
C ILE A 480 -38.60 -14.18 -18.40
N VAL A 481 -38.57 -13.58 -17.21
CA VAL A 481 -37.60 -12.54 -16.86
C VAL A 481 -36.17 -13.07 -16.94
N ASN A 482 -35.90 -14.24 -16.38
CA ASN A 482 -34.57 -14.84 -16.41
C ASN A 482 -34.09 -15.12 -17.84
N LYS A 483 -34.98 -15.61 -18.73
CA LYS A 483 -34.65 -15.84 -20.15
C LYS A 483 -34.39 -14.54 -20.91
N LEU A 484 -35.18 -13.49 -20.66
CA LEU A 484 -34.98 -12.17 -21.29
C LEU A 484 -33.70 -11.49 -20.79
N LEU A 485 -33.40 -11.59 -19.50
CA LEU A 485 -32.21 -10.99 -18.91
C LEU A 485 -30.93 -11.73 -19.27
N HIS A 486 -30.99 -13.03 -19.58
CA HIS A 486 -29.79 -13.84 -19.84
C HIS A 486 -28.86 -13.22 -20.89
N GLY A 487 -29.39 -12.84 -22.06
CA GLY A 487 -28.61 -12.27 -23.16
C GLY A 487 -27.87 -10.98 -22.77
N PRO A 488 -28.57 -9.91 -22.38
CA PRO A 488 -27.92 -8.66 -21.95
C PRO A 488 -26.95 -8.85 -20.78
N MET A 489 -27.30 -9.68 -19.80
CA MET A 489 -26.44 -9.95 -18.64
C MET A 489 -25.13 -10.64 -19.03
N GLN A 490 -25.16 -11.55 -20.01
CA GLN A 490 -23.98 -12.21 -20.55
C GLN A 490 -23.10 -11.23 -21.36
N HIS A 491 -23.72 -10.22 -21.99
CA HIS A 491 -23.02 -9.18 -22.76
C HIS A 491 -22.46 -8.03 -21.92
N LEU A 492 -22.87 -7.94 -20.65
CA LEU A 492 -22.30 -7.00 -19.67
C LEU A 492 -21.22 -7.62 -18.76
N ARG A 493 -21.16 -8.95 -18.69
CA ARG A 493 -20.13 -9.65 -17.90
C ARG A 493 -18.87 -9.83 -18.74
N CYS A 494 -17.75 -9.27 -18.26
CA CYS A 494 -16.42 -9.70 -18.66
C CYS A 494 -16.03 -10.90 -17.79
N ASP A 495 -16.27 -12.09 -18.32
CA ASP A 495 -15.57 -13.27 -17.84
C ASP A 495 -14.32 -13.34 -18.73
N GLY A 496 -13.11 -13.28 -18.16
CA GLY A 496 -11.83 -13.09 -18.89
C GLY A 496 -11.45 -14.17 -19.92
N SER A 497 -12.41 -14.98 -20.35
CA SER A 497 -12.36 -15.98 -21.42
C SER A 497 -12.90 -15.49 -22.76
N ASP A 498 -13.53 -14.30 -22.85
CA ASP A 498 -14.16 -13.84 -24.09
C ASP A 498 -13.30 -12.86 -24.89
N ASN A 499 -13.21 -13.10 -26.20
CA ASN A 499 -12.58 -12.24 -27.22
C ASN A 499 -13.29 -10.89 -27.44
N ARG A 500 -14.21 -10.49 -26.56
CA ARG A 500 -15.01 -9.28 -26.72
C ARG A 500 -14.20 -8.06 -26.29
N SER A 501 -14.23 -7.02 -27.10
CA SER A 501 -13.55 -5.77 -26.74
C SER A 501 -14.26 -5.12 -25.57
N LEU A 502 -13.50 -4.64 -24.59
CA LEU A 502 -14.01 -3.84 -23.48
C LEU A 502 -14.89 -2.67 -23.97
N SER A 503 -14.55 -2.09 -25.13
CA SER A 503 -15.35 -1.03 -25.78
C SER A 503 -16.78 -1.49 -26.04
N GLU A 504 -16.97 -2.69 -26.60
CA GLU A 504 -18.30 -3.24 -26.90
C GLU A 504 -19.13 -3.42 -25.61
N ILE A 505 -18.47 -3.82 -24.52
CA ILE A 505 -19.13 -4.05 -23.24
C ILE A 505 -19.58 -2.73 -22.60
N LEU A 506 -18.74 -1.69 -22.66
CA LEU A 506 -19.09 -0.34 -22.19
C LEU A 506 -20.17 0.29 -23.09
N GLU A 507 -20.11 0.08 -24.40
CA GLU A 507 -21.16 0.52 -25.33
C GLU A 507 -22.50 -0.15 -25.03
N ASN A 508 -22.50 -1.46 -24.77
CA ASN A 508 -23.68 -2.21 -24.36
C ASN A 508 -24.25 -1.68 -23.03
N MET A 509 -23.38 -1.34 -22.07
CA MET A 509 -23.78 -0.71 -20.81
C MET A 509 -24.49 0.63 -21.06
N HIS A 510 -23.88 1.51 -21.87
CA HIS A 510 -24.47 2.80 -22.22
C HIS A 510 -25.78 2.66 -23.02
N ALA A 511 -25.86 1.67 -23.91
CA ALA A 511 -27.10 1.36 -24.64
C ALA A 511 -28.22 0.93 -23.69
N LEU A 512 -27.93 0.04 -22.73
CA LEU A 512 -28.93 -0.38 -21.74
C LEU A 512 -29.36 0.76 -20.82
N ASN A 513 -28.43 1.60 -20.36
CA ASN A 513 -28.79 2.79 -19.58
C ASN A 513 -29.72 3.72 -20.35
N ARG A 514 -29.50 3.91 -21.67
CA ARG A 514 -30.38 4.73 -22.52
C ARG A 514 -31.72 4.09 -22.81
N MET A 515 -31.74 2.79 -23.12
CA MET A 515 -32.96 2.07 -23.54
C MET A 515 -33.96 1.88 -22.39
N PHE A 516 -33.44 1.69 -21.17
CA PHE A 516 -34.25 1.41 -19.98
C PHE A 516 -34.23 2.55 -18.95
N ASP A 517 -33.60 3.67 -19.30
CA ASP A 517 -33.49 4.89 -18.48
C ASP A 517 -33.02 4.59 -17.04
N LEU A 518 -32.03 3.72 -16.90
CA LEU A 518 -31.63 3.14 -15.61
C LEU A 518 -31.01 4.17 -14.64
N ASP A 519 -30.54 5.31 -15.14
CA ASP A 519 -29.88 6.34 -14.34
C ASP A 519 -30.86 7.36 -13.72
N THR A 520 -31.95 7.72 -14.41
CA THR A 520 -33.00 8.63 -13.91
C THR A 520 -33.96 7.94 -12.94
N ASP A 521 -34.25 6.66 -13.17
CA ASP A 521 -35.24 5.91 -12.41
C ASP A 521 -34.81 5.72 -10.94
N THR A 522 -33.51 5.85 -10.66
CA THR A 522 -32.94 5.75 -9.31
C THR A 522 -33.07 7.07 -8.54
N SER A 523 -32.86 8.23 -9.17
CA SER A 523 -32.99 9.54 -8.50
C SER A 523 -34.43 9.80 -8.07
N VAL A 524 -35.39 9.45 -8.93
CA VAL A 524 -36.83 9.56 -8.64
C VAL A 524 -37.25 8.60 -7.52
N LEU A 525 -36.63 7.42 -7.42
CA LEU A 525 -36.92 6.44 -6.38
C LEU A 525 -36.31 6.85 -5.04
N GLU A 526 -35.07 7.34 -5.03
CA GLU A 526 -34.41 7.88 -3.84
C GLU A 526 -35.15 9.10 -3.29
N GLU A 527 -35.64 10.00 -4.16
CA GLU A 527 -36.50 11.12 -3.77
C GLU A 527 -37.84 10.65 -3.17
N LYS A 528 -38.48 9.63 -3.76
CA LYS A 528 -39.74 9.06 -3.22
C LYS A 528 -39.54 8.35 -1.89
N ILE A 529 -38.42 7.64 -1.71
CA ILE A 529 -38.06 6.99 -0.45
C ILE A 529 -37.74 8.04 0.60
N ARG A 530 -36.95 9.08 0.27
CA ARG A 530 -36.65 10.22 1.15
C ARG A 530 -37.93 10.92 1.60
N ALA A 531 -38.84 11.22 0.67
CA ALA A 531 -40.14 11.82 0.97
C ALA A 531 -41.04 10.92 1.85
N LYS A 532 -40.95 9.59 1.72
CA LYS A 532 -41.65 8.65 2.61
C LYS A 532 -41.04 8.60 4.01
N VAL A 533 -39.71 8.59 4.12
CA VAL A 533 -39.01 8.57 5.42
C VAL A 533 -39.24 9.88 6.18
N GLU A 534 -39.20 11.03 5.50
CA GLU A 534 -39.52 12.34 6.10
C GLU A 534 -40.99 12.46 6.56
N ARG A 535 -41.92 11.75 5.89
CA ARG A 535 -43.34 11.66 6.30
C ARG A 535 -43.58 10.71 7.46
N ILE A 536 -42.67 9.78 7.75
CA ILE A 536 -42.76 8.86 8.88
C ILE A 536 -42.07 9.45 10.13
N GLN A 537 -41.15 10.40 9.93
CA GLN A 537 -40.45 11.11 11.01
C GLN A 537 -41.15 12.41 11.47
N LYS A 538 -42.10 12.94 10.70
CA LYS A 538 -43.06 13.97 11.13
C LYS A 538 -44.31 13.31 11.67
#